data_AF-Q8PW98-F1
#
_entry.id   AF-Q8PW98-F1
#
_cell.length_a   1.000
_cell.length_b   1.000
_cell.length_c   1.000
_cell.angle_alpha   90.00
_cell.angle_beta   90.00
_cell.angle_gamma   90.00
#
_symmetry.space_group_name_H-M   'P 1'
#
loop_
_entity.id
_entity.type
_entity.pdbx_description
1 polymer ?
#
loop_
_entity_poly.entity_id
_entity_poly.type
_entity_poly.pdbx_seq_one_letter_code
_entity_poly.pdbx_strand_id
1 'polypeptide(L)' 'MLYKVLKTATSLAINAVLGILSLIVVKFLLGLEIAITWVAVLVCAIGGIFGALVIIVLNYLKIAFI' A
#
# COMPACT_ATOMS: atom_id res chain seq x y z
N MET A 1 4.91 -10.27 -26.54
CA MET A 1 3.86 -10.03 -25.50
C MET A 1 4.38 -10.25 -24.08
N LEU A 2 5.14 -11.33 -23.82
CA LEU A 2 5.64 -11.69 -22.48
C LEU A 2 6.41 -10.56 -21.75
N TYR A 3 7.28 -9.83 -22.46
CA TYR A 3 8.04 -8.72 -21.88
C TYR A 3 7.17 -7.57 -21.37
N LYS A 4 6.06 -7.24 -22.06
CA LYS A 4 5.13 -6.20 -21.62
C LYS A 4 4.41 -6.61 -20.33
N VAL A 5 3.96 -7.86 -20.25
CA VAL A 5 3.29 -8.41 -19.07
C VAL A 5 4.24 -8.42 -17.87
N LEU A 6 5.48 -8.86 -18.08
CA LEU A 6 6.50 -8.88 -17.03
C LEU A 6 6.81 -7.46 -16.53
N LYS A 7 6.95 -6.49 -17.44
CA LYS A 7 7.17 -5.08 -17.10
C LYS A 7 6.00 -4.49 -16.30
N THR A 8 4.76 -4.82 -16.66
CA THR A 8 3.57 -4.40 -15.92
C THR A 8 3.51 -5.03 -14.53
N ALA A 9 3.77 -6.32 -14.42
CA ALA A 9 3.82 -7.02 -13.14
C ALA A 9 4.91 -6.45 -12.21
N THR A 10 6.09 -6.16 -12.76
CA THR A 10 7.18 -5.49 -12.02
C THR A 10 6.77 -4.10 -11.56
N SER A 11 6.11 -3.30 -12.41
CA SER A 11 5.61 -1.98 -12.00
C SER A 11 4.59 -2.07 -10.86
N LEU A 12 3.71 -3.07 -10.91
CA LEU A 12 2.71 -3.31 -9.86
C LEU A 12 3.39 -3.71 -8.54
N ALA A 13 4.41 -4.56 -8.61
CA ALA A 13 5.22 -4.95 -7.46
C ALA A 13 5.97 -3.76 -6.85
N ILE A 14 6.57 -2.91 -7.67
CA ILE A 14 7.26 -1.69 -7.20
C ILE A 14 6.27 -0.75 -6.50
N ASN A 15 5.08 -0.54 -7.08
CA ASN A 15 4.04 0.29 -6.46
C ASN A 15 3.57 -0.29 -5.11
N ALA A 16 3.38 -1.61 -5.04
CA ALA A 16 3.02 -2.29 -3.80
C ALA A 16 4.10 -2.08 -2.72
N VAL A 17 5.37 -2.28 -3.09
CA VAL A 17 6.50 -2.09 -2.17
C VAL A 17 6.58 -0.64 -1.70
N LEU A 18 6.48 0.35 -2.60
CA LEU A 18 6.49 1.77 -2.23
C LEU A 18 5.33 2.14 -1.30
N GLY A 19 4.12 1.64 -1.59
CA GLY A 19 2.95 1.88 -0.76
C GLY A 19 3.09 1.25 0.63
N ILE A 20 3.48 -0.02 0.72
CA ILE A 20 3.70 -0.72 1.99
C ILE A 20 4.82 -0.05 2.80
N LEU A 21 5.90 0.35 2.13
CA LEU A 21 7.01 1.06 2.78
C LEU A 21 6.51 2.38 3.38
N SER A 22 5.64 3.09 2.67
CA SER A 22 5.00 4.31 3.18
C SER A 22 4.10 4.04 4.40
N LEU A 23 3.33 2.95 4.39
CA LEU A 23 2.53 2.52 5.56
C LEU A 23 3.41 2.21 6.77
N ILE A 24 4.55 1.52 6.57
CA ILE A 24 5.50 1.19 7.65
C ILE A 24 6.10 2.47 8.24
N VAL A 25 6.54 3.39 7.39
CA VAL A 25 7.11 4.68 7.81
C VAL A 25 6.07 5.46 8.62
N VAL A 26 4.83 5.53 8.15
CA VAL A 26 3.74 6.23 8.85
C VAL A 26 3.38 5.53 10.16
N LYS A 27 3.27 4.21 10.18
CA LYS A 27 3.07 3.44 11.41
C LYS A 27 4.14 3.76 12.45
N PHE A 28 5.41 3.86 12.04
CA PHE A 28 6.51 4.18 12.93
C PHE A 28 6.51 5.65 13.39
N LEU A 29 6.25 6.60 12.48
CA LEU A 29 6.28 8.04 12.78
C LEU A 29 5.04 8.53 13.55
N LEU A 30 3.86 8.01 13.21
CA LEU A 30 2.57 8.44 13.79
C LEU A 30 2.07 7.46 14.88
N GLY A 31 2.77 6.35 15.11
CA GLY A 31 2.36 5.32 16.08
C GLY A 31 1.05 4.62 15.70
N LEU A 32 0.70 4.62 14.43
CA LEU A 32 -0.58 4.11 13.94
C LEU A 32 -0.56 2.59 13.75
N GLU A 33 -1.48 1.87 14.38
CA GLU A 33 -1.63 0.42 14.19
C GLU A 33 -2.34 0.12 12.88
N ILE A 34 -1.59 0.17 11.77
CA ILE A 34 -2.11 -0.17 10.44
C ILE A 34 -1.92 -1.66 10.19
N ALA A 35 -3.02 -2.37 9.99
CA ALA A 35 -3.03 -3.78 9.60
C ALA A 35 -2.66 -3.94 8.11
N ILE A 36 -1.47 -4.50 7.85
CA ILE A 36 -1.02 -4.85 6.49
C ILE A 36 -1.67 -6.17 6.09
N THR A 37 -2.86 -6.09 5.49
CA THR A 37 -3.59 -7.24 4.97
C THR A 37 -3.36 -7.43 3.47
N TRP A 38 -3.76 -8.58 2.91
CA TRP A 38 -3.75 -8.80 1.47
C TRP A 38 -4.51 -7.72 0.69
N VAL A 39 -5.56 -7.14 1.28
CA VAL A 39 -6.31 -6.03 0.68
C VAL A 39 -5.47 -4.74 0.66
N ALA A 40 -4.75 -4.44 1.74
CA ALA A 40 -3.85 -3.28 1.79
C ALA A 40 -2.74 -3.39 0.73
N VAL A 41 -2.16 -4.59 0.57
CA VAL A 41 -1.17 -4.88 -0.47
C VAL A 41 -1.76 -4.64 -1.86
N LEU A 42 -3.00 -5.08 -2.12
CA LEU A 42 -3.67 -4.89 -3.41
C LEU A 42 -3.93 -3.40 -3.70
N VAL A 43 -4.40 -2.65 -2.70
CA VAL A 43 -4.66 -1.22 -2.80
C VAL A 43 -3.35 -0.46 -3.07
N CYS A 44 -2.25 -0.83 -2.40
CA CYS A 44 -0.92 -0.28 -2.69
C CYS A 44 -0.36 -0.75 -4.04
N ALA A 45 -0.66 -1.95 -4.51
CA ALA A 45 -0.20 -2.43 -5.81
C ALA A 45 -0.84 -1.63 -6.96
N ILE A 46 -2.13 -1.33 -6.84
CA ILE A 46 -2.90 -0.59 -7.83
C ILE A 46 -2.66 0.92 -7.70
N GLY A 47 -2.72 1.46 -6.47
CA GLY A 47 -2.66 2.89 -6.18
C GLY A 47 -1.28 3.42 -5.77
N GLY A 48 -0.30 2.54 -5.56
CA GLY A 48 1.04 2.92 -5.08
C GLY A 48 0.98 3.68 -3.75
N ILE A 49 1.68 4.83 -3.74
CA ILE A 49 1.71 5.77 -2.63
C ILE A 49 0.33 6.39 -2.35
N PHE A 50 -0.50 6.64 -3.36
CA PHE A 50 -1.86 7.14 -3.15
C PHE A 50 -2.73 6.08 -2.47
N GLY A 51 -2.53 4.80 -2.80
CA GLY A 51 -3.19 3.69 -2.10
C GLY A 51 -2.83 3.65 -0.61
N ALA A 52 -1.55 3.90 -0.28
CA ALA A 52 -1.12 3.99 1.11
C ALA A 52 -1.77 5.18 1.85
N LEU A 53 -1.85 6.36 1.22
CA LEU A 53 -2.53 7.52 1.80
C LEU A 53 -3.99 7.22 2.15
N VAL A 54 -4.72 6.53 1.27
CA VAL A 54 -6.11 6.12 1.52
C VAL A 54 -6.19 5.21 2.75
N ILE A 55 -5.35 4.18 2.83
CA ILE A 55 -5.32 3.25 3.97
C ILE A 55 -5.02 3.99 5.28
N ILE A 56 -4.06 4.92 5.27
CA ILE A 56 -3.70 5.73 6.44
C ILE A 56 -4.92 6.53 6.92
N VAL A 57 -5.63 7.19 6.00
CA VAL A 57 -6.84 7.95 6.33
C VAL A 57 -7.93 7.04 6.89
N LEU A 58 -8.18 5.88 6.28
CA LEU A 58 -9.18 4.92 6.79
C LEU A 58 -8.84 4.37 8.17
N ASN A 59 -7.57 4.08 8.44
CA ASN A 59 -7.11 3.61 9.75
C ASN A 59 -7.19 4.74 10.79
N TYR A 60 -6.80 5.96 10.41
CA TYR A 60 -6.89 7.14 11.27
C TYR A 60 -8.34 7.43 11.69
N LEU A 61 -9.30 7.26 10.79
CA LEU A 61 -10.74 7.36 11.09
C LEU A 61 -11.30 6.12 11.80
N LYS A 62 -10.49 5.07 12.04
CA LYS A 62 -10.90 3.78 12.61
C LYS A 62 -12.05 3.10 11.87
N ILE A 63 -12.09 3.24 10.54
CA ILE A 63 -13.13 2.64 9.69
C ILE A 63 -12.66 1.30 9.12
N ALA A 64 -11.38 1.20 8.75
CA ALA A 64 -10.80 -0.03 8.19
C ALA A 64 -9.29 -0.12 8.46
N PHE A 65 -8.74 -1.32 8.31
CA PHE A 65 -7.31 -1.62 8.51
C PHE A 65 -6.80 -1.32 9.93
N ILE A 66 -7.68 -1.33 10.94
CA ILE A 66 -7.33 -1.30 12.38
C ILE A 66 -6.62 -2.60 12.76
#